data_AF-A0A8T0HU09-F1
#
_entry.id   AF-A0A8T0HU09-F1
#
_cell.length_a   1.000
_cell.length_b   1.000
_cell.length_c   1.000
_cell.angle_alpha   90.00
_cell.angle_beta   90.00
_cell.angle_gamma   90.00
#
_symmetry.space_group_name_H-M   'P 1'
#
loop_
_entity.id
_entity.type
_entity.pdbx_description
1 polymer ?
#
loop_
_entity_poly.entity_id
_entity_poly.type
_entity_poly.pdbx_seq_one_letter_code
_entity_poly.pdbx_strand_id
1 'polypeptide(L)'
;MERFEGSKRVRMGLKGTKAEKKVFYDKKLVELLEEYSQVLICQVNNVGSKQLQGIRNLRPDFVVLMGKNTMMKRSIRIHVEKTGNQDFEQLLRALEGH
;
A
#
# COMPACT_ATOMS: atom_id res chain seq x y z
N MET A 1 13.10 22.15 15.69
CA MET A 1 12.86 22.85 14.41
C MET A 1 12.42 21.80 13.41
N GLU A 2 11.11 21.59 13.33
CA GLU A 2 10.49 20.62 12.44
C GLU A 2 10.53 21.19 11.02
N ARG A 3 11.23 20.49 10.12
CA ARG A 3 11.08 20.70 8.67
C ARG A 3 10.26 19.55 8.12
N PHE A 4 8.98 19.85 7.91
CA PHE A 4 8.08 19.07 7.07
C PHE A 4 8.38 19.41 5.61
N GLU A 5 9.11 18.55 4.89
CA GLU A 5 9.23 18.61 3.44
C GLU A 5 9.32 17.20 2.84
N GLY A 6 8.39 16.89 1.92
CA GLY A 6 8.61 16.04 0.74
C GLY A 6 8.88 14.55 0.95
N SER A 7 7.93 13.72 0.50
CA SER A 7 8.09 12.27 0.26
C SER A 7 8.37 11.43 1.52
N LYS A 8 7.30 10.90 2.15
CA LYS A 8 7.41 9.79 3.12
C LYS A 8 8.06 8.58 2.42
N ARG A 9 9.39 8.50 2.43
CA ARG A 9 10.13 7.31 2.00
C ARG A 9 9.79 6.17 2.95
N VAL A 10 8.88 5.28 2.54
CA VAL A 10 8.61 4.04 3.28
C VAL A 10 9.85 3.14 3.18
N ARG A 11 10.77 3.28 4.14
CA ARG A 11 11.89 2.34 4.31
C ARG A 11 11.31 1.08 4.95
N MET A 12 11.02 0.07 4.13
CA MET A 12 10.71 -1.28 4.63
C MET A 12 12.02 -1.96 5.05
N GLY A 13 12.58 -1.52 6.17
CA GLY A 13 13.84 -1.99 6.73
C GLY A 13 13.66 -2.74 8.04
N LEU A 14 12.69 -3.65 8.13
CA LEU A 14 12.52 -4.49 9.32
C LEU A 14 13.40 -5.74 9.24
N LYS A 15 14.43 -5.77 10.11
CA LYS A 15 15.17 -6.99 10.47
C LYS A 15 14.29 -7.81 11.42
N GLY A 16 13.31 -8.52 10.88
CA GLY A 16 12.40 -9.40 11.62
C GLY A 16 12.06 -10.66 10.85
N THR A 17 11.42 -11.61 11.53
CA THR A 17 10.98 -12.88 10.95
C THR A 17 9.96 -12.67 9.82
N LYS A 18 9.76 -13.70 8.99
CA LYS A 18 8.79 -13.65 7.88
C LYS A 18 7.37 -13.33 8.36
N ALA A 19 7.00 -13.70 9.58
CA ALA A 19 5.68 -13.43 10.15
C ALA A 19 5.52 -11.95 10.54
N GLU A 20 6.50 -11.37 11.21
CA GLU A 20 6.48 -9.97 11.65
C GLU A 20 6.37 -9.00 10.47
N LYS A 21 7.04 -9.31 9.34
CA LYS A 21 6.91 -8.52 8.11
C LYS A 21 5.48 -8.46 7.57
N LYS A 22 4.71 -9.54 7.72
CA LYS A 22 3.30 -9.59 7.29
C LYS A 22 2.43 -8.74 8.20
N VAL A 23 2.63 -8.84 9.51
CA VAL A 23 1.89 -8.05 10.50
C VAL A 23 2.16 -6.55 10.32
N PHE A 24 3.42 -6.18 10.07
CA PHE A 24 3.77 -4.80 9.79
C PHE A 24 3.14 -4.28 8.49
N TYR A 25 3.14 -5.11 7.44
CA TYR A 25 2.50 -4.77 6.18
C TYR A 25 0.99 -4.52 6.36
N ASP A 26 0.31 -5.41 7.10
CA ASP A 26 -1.12 -5.30 7.40
C ASP A 26 -1.44 -3.99 8.14
N LYS A 27 -0.70 -3.70 9.22
CA LYS A 27 -0.83 -2.44 9.97
C LYS A 27 -0.64 -1.22 9.07
N LYS A 28 0.39 -1.23 8.24
CA LYS A 28 0.68 -0.09 7.35
C LYS A 28 -0.37 0.09 6.27
N LEU A 29 -0.93 -1.00 5.76
CA LEU A 29 -2.00 -0.94 4.77
C LEU A 29 -3.26 -0.32 5.39
N VAL A 30 -3.63 -0.71 6.61
CA VAL A 30 -4.77 -0.12 7.33
C VAL A 30 -4.54 1.37 7.58
N GLU A 31 -3.37 1.77 8.08
CA GLU A 31 -3.01 3.18 8.33
C GLU A 31 -3.15 4.04 7.06
N LEU A 32 -2.74 3.51 5.90
CA LEU A 32 -2.89 4.23 4.62
C LEU A 32 -4.32 4.27 4.11
N LEU A 33 -5.14 3.24 4.37
CA LEU A 33 -6.56 3.27 4.01
C LEU A 33 -7.36 4.26 4.87
N GLU A 34 -6.92 4.49 6.12
CA GLU A 34 -7.52 5.49 7.01
C GLU A 34 -7.01 6.91 6.72
N GLU A 35 -5.72 7.08 6.37
CA GLU A 35 -5.11 8.39 6.07
C GLU A 35 -5.60 8.98 4.73
N TYR A 36 -5.88 8.15 3.72
CA TYR A 36 -6.23 8.60 2.37
C TYR A 36 -7.66 8.21 1.96
N SER A 37 -8.45 9.21 1.55
CA SER A 37 -9.81 9.00 1.05
C SER A 37 -9.87 8.42 -0.38
N GLN A 38 -8.76 8.42 -1.13
CA GLN A 38 -8.72 7.97 -2.52
C GLN A 38 -7.61 6.93 -2.71
N VAL A 39 -7.96 5.80 -3.33
CA VAL A 39 -7.03 4.69 -3.61
C VAL A 39 -6.98 4.43 -5.11
N LEU A 40 -5.78 4.31 -5.66
CA LEU A 40 -5.56 3.96 -7.06
C LEU A 40 -4.87 2.59 -7.14
N ILE A 41 -5.51 1.64 -7.82
CA ILE A 41 -4.89 0.35 -8.16
C ILE A 41 -4.29 0.45 -9.56
N CYS A 42 -3.02 0.12 -9.69
CA CYS A 42 -2.30 0.13 -10.96
C CYS A 42 -1.60 -1.21 -11.17
N GLN A 43 -1.70 -1.74 -12.40
CA GLN A 43 -0.93 -2.92 -12.80
C GLN A 43 0.48 -2.50 -13.19
N VAL A 44 1.48 -3.09 -12.53
CA VAL A 44 2.88 -2.75 -12.74
C VAL A 44 3.60 -3.96 -13.34
N ASN A 45 3.40 -4.16 -14.64
CA ASN A 45 4.08 -5.20 -15.41
C ASN A 45 5.33 -4.61 -16.07
N ASN A 46 6.47 -5.31 -15.94
CA ASN A 46 7.72 -4.96 -16.62
C ASN A 46 8.27 -3.56 -16.31
N VAL A 47 7.96 -3.01 -15.14
CA VAL A 47 8.48 -1.71 -14.69
C VAL A 47 9.73 -1.91 -13.85
N GLY A 48 10.85 -1.37 -14.30
CA GLY A 48 12.10 -1.38 -13.55
C GLY A 48 12.05 -0.46 -12.33
N SER A 49 12.87 -0.76 -11.32
CA SER A 49 12.97 0.03 -10.08
C SER A 49 13.23 1.52 -10.33
N LYS A 50 14.05 1.85 -11.33
CA LYS A 50 14.37 3.23 -11.74
C LYS A 50 13.16 3.96 -12.32
N GLN A 51 12.33 3.29 -13.10
CA GLN A 51 11.10 3.88 -13.65
C GLN A 51 10.10 4.15 -12.53
N LEU A 52 9.95 3.21 -11.58
CA LEU A 52 9.09 3.41 -10.42
C LEU A 52 9.56 4.59 -9.54
N GLN A 53 10.88 4.72 -9.35
CA GLN A 53 11.45 5.83 -8.61
C GLN A 53 11.25 7.15 -9.33
N GLY A 54 11.36 7.17 -10.67
CA GLY A 54 11.01 8.32 -11.49
C GLY A 54 9.56 8.75 -11.29
N ILE A 55 8.61 7.81 -11.36
CA ILE A 55 7.18 8.11 -11.13
C ILE A 55 6.97 8.65 -9.71
N ARG A 56 7.58 8.04 -8.70
CA ARG A 56 7.54 8.52 -7.29
C ARG A 56 8.08 9.94 -7.12
N ASN A 57 9.01 10.38 -7.97
CA ASN A 57 9.55 11.73 -7.92
C ASN A 57 8.68 12.76 -8.67
N LEU A 58 7.77 12.33 -9.55
CA LEU A 58 6.95 13.24 -10.36
C LEU A 58 5.80 13.89 -9.58
N ARG A 59 5.37 13.33 -8.44
CA ARG A 59 4.39 13.97 -7.56
C ARG A 59 4.80 13.89 -6.08
N PRO A 60 4.77 15.00 -5.33
CA PRO A 60 5.22 15.01 -3.94
C PRO A 60 4.21 14.40 -2.95
N ASP A 61 2.93 14.30 -3.32
CA ASP A 61 1.83 14.04 -2.37
C ASP A 61 1.26 12.61 -2.35
N PHE A 62 1.88 11.65 -3.04
CA PHE A 62 1.35 10.28 -3.12
C PHE A 62 2.29 9.24 -2.52
N VAL A 63 1.68 8.24 -1.87
CA VAL A 63 2.39 7.11 -1.28
C VAL A 63 2.09 5.85 -2.09
N VAL A 64 3.15 5.19 -2.57
CA VAL A 64 3.03 3.92 -3.30
C VAL A 64 3.37 2.76 -2.36
N LEU A 65 2.37 1.96 -2.02
CA LEU A 65 2.57 0.67 -1.34
C LEU A 65 2.50 -0.48 -2.35
N MET A 66 3.53 -1.31 -2.36
CA MET A 66 3.58 -2.54 -3.18
C MET A 66 3.68 -3.77 -2.29
N GLY A 67 3.12 -4.87 -2.76
CA GLY A 67 3.01 -6.11 -2.00
C GLY A 67 2.36 -7.21 -2.82
N LYS A 68 2.31 -8.42 -2.24
CA LYS A 68 1.76 -9.60 -2.92
C LYS A 68 0.23 -9.57 -2.90
N ASN A 69 -0.41 -9.86 -4.03
CA ASN A 69 -1.88 -9.88 -4.16
C ASN A 69 -2.57 -10.68 -3.04
N THR A 70 -2.06 -11.88 -2.73
CA THR A 70 -2.63 -12.70 -1.65
C THR A 70 -2.61 -12.00 -0.27
N MET A 71 -1.56 -11.24 0.03
CA MET A 71 -1.47 -10.52 1.31
C MET A 71 -2.36 -9.28 1.33
N MET A 72 -2.39 -8.53 0.22
CA MET A 72 -3.26 -7.35 0.10
C MET A 72 -4.72 -7.74 0.25
N LYS A 73 -5.19 -8.77 -0.48
CA LYS A 73 -6.58 -9.25 -0.41
C LYS A 73 -6.97 -9.67 1.00
N ARG A 74 -6.09 -10.40 1.69
CA ARG A 74 -6.36 -10.82 3.08
C ARG A 74 -6.50 -9.63 4.01
N SER A 75 -5.58 -8.66 3.92
CA SER A 75 -5.56 -7.49 4.82
C SER A 75 -6.80 -6.62 4.58
N ILE A 76 -7.17 -6.41 3.32
CA ILE A 76 -8.36 -5.63 2.95
C ILE A 76 -9.64 -6.34 3.42
N ARG A 77 -9.76 -7.66 3.24
CA ARG A 77 -10.92 -8.43 3.76
C ARG A 77 -11.12 -8.22 5.26
N ILE A 78 -10.05 -8.37 6.04
CA ILE A 78 -10.08 -8.16 7.50
C ILE A 78 -10.49 -6.72 7.84
N HIS A 79 -10.08 -5.74 7.03
CA HIS A 79 -10.47 -4.35 7.22
C HIS A 79 -11.95 -4.11 6.85
N VAL A 80 -12.44 -4.69 5.75
CA VAL A 80 -13.87 -4.63 5.35
C VAL A 80 -14.76 -5.21 6.44
N GLU A 81 -14.38 -6.36 7.00
CA GLU A 81 -15.10 -7.01 8.10
C GLU A 81 -15.18 -6.12 9.36
N LYS A 82 -14.20 -5.24 9.57
CA LYS A 82 -14.17 -4.32 10.72
C LYS A 82 -14.92 -3.02 10.47
N THR A 83 -14.76 -2.43 9.29
CA THR A 83 -15.28 -1.10 8.97
C THR A 83 -16.68 -1.17 8.36
N GLY A 84 -17.09 -2.33 7.82
CA GLY A 84 -18.39 -2.54 7.18
C GLY A 84 -18.59 -1.76 5.88
N ASN A 85 -17.55 -1.10 5.37
CA ASN A 85 -17.64 -0.28 4.17
C ASN A 85 -17.49 -1.14 2.89
N GLN A 86 -18.55 -1.21 2.10
CA GLN A 86 -18.64 -2.01 0.87
C GLN A 86 -17.78 -1.48 -0.28
N ASP A 87 -17.30 -0.23 -0.22
CA ASP A 87 -16.38 0.33 -1.21
C ASP A 87 -15.08 -0.48 -1.32
N PHE A 88 -14.62 -1.06 -0.21
CA PHE A 88 -13.44 -1.91 -0.17
C PHE A 88 -13.65 -3.29 -0.82
N GLU A 89 -14.91 -3.76 -0.96
CA GLU A 89 -15.21 -4.99 -1.70
C GLU A 89 -14.94 -4.81 -3.21
N GLN A 90 -15.17 -3.62 -3.74
CA GLN A 90 -14.83 -3.29 -5.13
C GLN A 90 -13.31 -3.32 -5.36
N LEU A 91 -12.53 -2.86 -4.37
CA LEU A 91 -11.07 -2.95 -4.39
C LEU A 91 -10.59 -4.41 -4.39
N LEU A 92 -11.25 -5.30 -3.63
CA LEU A 92 -10.92 -6.73 -3.63
C LEU A 92 -11.11 -7.36 -5.02
N ARG A 93 -12.18 -6.99 -5.72
CA ARG A 93 -12.46 -7.45 -7.09
C ARG A 93 -11.45 -6.91 -8.09
N ALA A 94 -11.00 -5.67 -7.94
CA ALA A 94 -9.98 -5.08 -8.80
C ALA A 94 -8.57 -5.70 -8.61
N LEU A 95 -8.31 -6.30 -7.45
CA LEU A 95 -7.07 -7.06 -7.17
C LEU A 95 -7.09 -8.51 -7.73
N GLU A 96 -8.14 -8.88 -8.47
CA GLU A 96 -8.22 -10.15 -9.19
C GLU A 96 -7.65 -10.01 -10.61
N GLY A 97 -6.33 -10.16 -10.74
CA GLY A 97 -5.64 -10.19 -12.03
C GLY A 97 -4.19 -10.65 -11.86
N HIS A 98 -3.81 -11.65 -12.66
CA HIS A 98 -2.55 -12.42 -12.80
C HIS A 98 -1.40 -12.17 -11.79
#